data_AF-A0A7C6S2E8-F1
#
_entry.id   AF-A0A7C6S2E8-F1
#
_cell.length_a   1.000
_cell.length_b   1.000
_cell.length_c   1.000
_cell.angle_alpha   90.00
_cell.angle_beta   90.00
_cell.angle_gamma   90.00
#
_symmetry.space_group_name_H-M   'P 1'
#
loop_
_entity.id
_entity.type
_entity.pdbx_description
1 polymer ?
#
loop_
_entity_poly.entity_id
_entity_poly.type
_entity_poly.pdbx_seq_one_letter_code
_entity_poly.pdbx_strand_id
1 'polypeptide(L)' 'MIEVVKVNKQHIPTIRALAQEYWPVAFVSILSASQIAYMMEMMYSHSALEEQMNRGHQFAIASRNGAKVGYMSYE' A
#
# COMPACT_ATOMS: atom_id res chain seq x y z
N MET A 1 -20.81 -5.50 -2.15
CA MET A 1 -20.01 -5.79 -3.36
C MET A 1 -18.63 -5.19 -3.15
N ILE A 2 -17.56 -5.87 -3.55
CA ILE A 2 -16.21 -5.29 -3.58
C ILE A 2 -15.94 -4.85 -5.01
N GLU A 3 -15.48 -3.62 -5.15
CA GLU A 3 -15.06 -3.04 -6.42
C GLU A 3 -13.55 -2.89 -6.44
N VAL A 4 -12.94 -3.21 -7.58
CA VAL A 4 -11.51 -3.01 -7.79
C VAL A 4 -11.32 -1.71 -8.56
N VAL A 5 -10.62 -0.76 -7.93
CA VAL A 5 -10.38 0.57 -8.48
C VAL A 5 -9.04 0.59 -9.19
N LYS A 6 -9.04 1.08 -10.43
CA LYS A 6 -7.83 1.30 -11.22
C LYS A 6 -6.95 2.35 -10.54
N VAL A 7 -5.69 2.00 -10.33
CA VAL A 7 -4.71 2.86 -9.67
C VAL A 7 -3.89 3.64 -10.70
N ASN A 8 -3.54 4.86 -10.32
CA ASN A 8 -2.51 5.68 -10.95
C ASN A 8 -1.73 6.40 -9.83
N LYS A 9 -0.71 7.19 -10.19
CA LYS A 9 0.15 7.90 -9.22
C LYS A 9 -0.60 8.79 -8.23
N GLN A 10 -1.79 9.31 -8.57
CA GLN A 10 -2.58 10.15 -7.66
C GLN A 10 -3.13 9.35 -6.46
N HIS A 11 -3.16 8.02 -6.56
CA HIS A 11 -3.62 7.13 -5.50
C HIS A 11 -2.50 6.67 -4.56
N ILE A 12 -1.25 7.07 -4.79
CA ILE A 12 -0.12 6.76 -3.91
C ILE A 12 -0.42 7.11 -2.43
N PRO A 13 -1.01 8.28 -2.10
CA PRO A 13 -1.38 8.57 -0.71
C PRO A 13 -2.35 7.56 -0.10
N THR A 14 -3.32 7.07 -0.89
CA THR A 14 -4.29 6.06 -0.45
C THR A 14 -3.62 4.71 -0.19
N ILE A 15 -2.74 4.27 -1.09
CA ILE A 15 -2.00 3.01 -0.92
C ILE A 15 -1.11 3.07 0.31
N ARG A 16 -0.38 4.19 0.48
CA ARG A 16 0.47 4.41 1.65
C ARG A 16 -0.34 4.38 2.95
N ALA A 17 -1.50 5.03 3.00
CA ALA A 17 -2.36 5.04 4.18
C ALA A 17 -2.86 3.63 4.54
N LEU A 18 -3.34 2.87 3.55
CA LEU A 18 -3.79 1.48 3.76
C LEU A 18 -2.62 0.57 4.20
N ALA A 19 -1.45 0.75 3.62
CA ALA A 19 -0.25 0.01 4.03
C ALA A 19 0.15 0.36 5.47
N GLN A 20 0.11 1.62 5.86
CA GLN A 20 0.38 2.06 7.23
C GLN A 20 -0.63 1.51 8.25
N GLU A 21 -1.88 1.29 7.85
CA GLU A 21 -2.91 0.71 8.71
C GLU A 21 -2.74 -0.81 8.88
N TYR A 22 -2.53 -1.53 7.78
CA TYR A 22 -2.59 -3.00 7.80
C TYR A 22 -1.24 -3.69 7.96
N TRP A 23 -0.19 -3.15 7.34
CA TRP A 23 1.11 -3.81 7.30
C TRP A 23 1.76 -3.92 8.69
N PRO A 24 1.79 -2.87 9.54
CA PRO A 24 2.31 -3.00 10.90
C PRO A 24 1.61 -4.07 11.72
N VAL A 25 0.28 -4.17 11.62
CA VAL A 25 -0.53 -5.14 12.37
C VAL A 25 -0.20 -6.58 11.96
N ALA A 26 0.04 -6.81 10.67
CA ALA A 26 0.39 -8.14 10.16
C ALA A 26 1.78 -8.62 10.61
N PHE A 27 2.72 -7.70 10.81
CA PHE A 27 4.14 -8.03 11.05
C PHE A 27 4.64 -7.73 12.47
N VAL A 28 3.84 -7.10 13.34
CA VAL A 28 4.22 -6.76 14.73
C VAL A 28 4.64 -7.96 15.58
N SER A 29 4.19 -9.18 15.23
CA SER A 29 4.57 -10.41 15.93
C SER A 29 6.00 -10.86 15.65
N ILE A 30 6.61 -10.38 14.57
CA ILE A 30 7.95 -10.82 14.11
C ILE A 30 8.94 -9.68 13.86
N LEU A 31 8.47 -8.42 13.81
CA LEU A 31 9.30 -7.23 13.63
C LEU A 31 9.10 -6.23 14.76
N SER A 32 10.18 -5.57 15.17
CA SER A 32 10.12 -4.44 16.09
C SER A 32 9.47 -3.22 15.44
N ALA A 33 9.03 -2.26 16.25
CA ALA A 33 8.48 -0.99 15.73
C ALA A 33 9.46 -0.23 14.83
N SER A 34 10.76 -0.26 15.14
CA SER A 34 11.79 0.38 14.31
C SER A 34 12.00 -0.36 12.98
N GLN A 35 11.95 -1.69 12.99
CA GLN A 35 12.00 -2.49 11.76
C GLN A 35 10.77 -2.24 10.89
N ILE A 36 9.58 -2.17 11.47
CA ILE A 36 8.35 -1.82 10.74
C ILE A 36 8.48 -0.42 10.12
N ALA A 37 8.89 0.58 10.89
CA ALA A 37 9.06 1.95 10.38
C ALA A 37 10.04 1.99 9.20
N TYR A 38 11.17 1.28 9.31
CA TYR A 38 12.15 1.14 8.24
C TYR A 38 11.56 0.49 6.99
N MET A 39 10.84 -0.63 7.14
CA MET A 39 10.18 -1.34 6.03
C MET A 39 9.13 -0.47 5.35
N MET A 40 8.35 0.28 6.13
CA MET A 40 7.34 1.20 5.61
C MET A 40 7.96 2.34 4.79
N GLU A 41 9.08 2.91 5.23
CA GLU A 41 9.76 3.95 4.46
C GLU A 41 10.44 3.39 3.21
N MET A 42 11.05 2.21 3.29
CA MET A 42 11.67 1.56 2.14
C MET A 42 10.67 1.20 1.04
N MET A 43 9.52 0.61 1.39
CA MET A 43 8.59 0.04 0.42
C MET A 43 7.38 0.91 0.10
N TYR A 44 6.93 1.74 1.06
CA TYR A 44 5.67 2.49 0.96
C TYR A 44 5.86 4.00 1.11
N SER A 45 7.10 4.51 1.05
CA SER A 45 7.31 5.94 0.83
C SER A 45 6.71 6.37 -0.51
N HIS A 46 6.42 7.67 -0.64
CA HIS A 46 5.84 8.20 -1.87
C HIS A 46 6.75 7.93 -3.08
N SER A 47 8.05 8.17 -2.91
CA SER A 47 9.07 7.92 -3.93
C SER A 47 9.20 6.44 -4.27
N ALA A 48 9.18 5.53 -3.28
CA ALA A 48 9.25 4.09 -3.53
C ALA A 48 8.05 3.59 -4.35
N LEU A 49 6.83 4.00 -3.98
CA LEU A 49 5.61 3.64 -4.70
C LEU A 49 5.60 4.21 -6.12
N GLU A 50 6.06 5.45 -6.29
CA GLU A 50 6.18 6.05 -7.62
C GLU A 50 7.21 5.31 -8.49
N GLU A 51 8.38 4.97 -7.93
CA GLU A 51 9.40 4.20 -8.63
C GLU A 51 8.88 2.82 -9.04
N GLN A 52 8.20 2.11 -8.15
CA GLN A 52 7.56 0.83 -8.44
C GLN A 52 6.60 0.95 -9.63
N MET A 53 5.68 1.94 -9.60
CA MET A 53 4.77 2.17 -10.72
C MET A 53 5.49 2.50 -12.03
N ASN A 54 6.60 3.26 -11.97
CA ASN A 54 7.42 3.55 -13.16
C ASN A 54 8.12 2.31 -13.72
N ARG A 55 8.44 1.33 -12.85
CA ARG A 55 9.08 0.06 -13.22
C ARG A 55 8.09 -0.98 -13.73
N GLY A 56 6.81 -0.66 -13.80
CA GLY A 56 5.76 -1.52 -14.34
C GLY A 56 4.95 -2.27 -13.29
N HIS A 57 5.30 -2.17 -12.00
CA HIS A 57 4.47 -2.71 -10.91
C HIS A 57 3.07 -2.10 -10.97
N GLN A 58 2.08 -2.97 -10.91
CA GLN A 58 0.67 -2.60 -10.91
C GLN A 58 0.11 -2.64 -9.50
N PHE A 59 -0.83 -1.73 -9.25
CA PHE A 59 -1.54 -1.65 -8.00
C PHE A 59 -3.04 -1.66 -8.26
N ALA A 60 -3.80 -2.15 -7.29
CA ALA A 60 -5.25 -2.10 -7.28
C ALA A 60 -5.75 -1.76 -5.89
N ILE A 61 -6.87 -1.04 -5.78
CA ILE A 61 -7.50 -0.71 -4.50
C ILE A 61 -8.87 -1.38 -4.43
N ALA A 62 -9.12 -2.12 -3.34
CA ALA A 62 -10.42 -2.68 -3.04
C ALA A 62 -11.31 -1.62 -2.37
N SER A 63 -12.53 -1.48 -2.86
CA SER A 63 -13.54 -0.54 -2.36
C SER A 63 -14.80 -1.27 -1.98
N ARG A 64 -15.35 -0.99 -0.78
CA ARG A 64 -16.63 -1.52 -0.31
C ARG A 64 -17.52 -0.35 0.12
N ASN A 65 -18.65 -0.17 -0.56
CA ASN A 65 -19.61 0.91 -0.26
C ASN A 65 -18.93 2.31 -0.23
N GLY A 66 -18.00 2.57 -1.15
CA GLY A 66 -17.23 3.81 -1.23
C GLY A 66 -16.00 3.89 -0.31
N ALA A 67 -15.89 3.02 0.71
CA ALA A 67 -14.72 2.96 1.59
C ALA A 67 -13.59 2.14 0.95
N LYS A 68 -12.36 2.65 1.00
CA LYS A 68 -11.17 1.90 0.57
C LYS A 68 -10.79 0.95 1.71
N VAL A 69 -10.75 -0.35 1.43
CA VAL A 69 -10.63 -1.41 2.45
C VAL A 69 -9.39 -2.28 2.26
N GLY A 70 -8.57 -1.99 1.24
CA GLY A 70 -7.35 -2.74 0.98
C GLY A 70 -6.73 -2.37 -0.35
N TYR A 71 -5.52 -2.85 -0.57
CA TYR A 71 -4.81 -2.72 -1.84
C TYR A 71 -4.12 -4.03 -2.20
N MET A 72 -3.75 -4.16 -3.46
CA MET A 72 -2.97 -5.26 -4.01
C MET A 72 -1.82 -4.66 -4.84
N SER A 73 -0.67 -5.31 -4.81
CA SER A 73 0.50 -5.02 -5.65
C SER A 73 0.86 -6.28 -6.44
N TYR A 74 1.13 -6.16 -7.73
CA TYR A 74 1.43 -7.28 -8.63
C TYR A 74 2.29 -6.85 -9.84
N GLU A 75 2.81 -7.82 -10.61
CA GLU A 75 3.55 -7.65 -11.88
C GLU A 75 2.90 -8.47 -12.98
#